data_AF-A0A9D1JFL0-F1
#
_entry.id   AF-A0A9D1JFL0-F1
#
_cell.length_a   1.000
_cell.length_b   1.000
_cell.length_c   1.000
_cell.angle_alpha   90.00
_cell.angle_beta   90.00
_cell.angle_gamma   90.00
#
_symmetry.space_group_name_H-M   'P 1'
#
loop_
_entity.id
_entity.type
_entity.pdbx_description
1 polymer ?
#
loop_
_entity_poly.entity_id
_entity_poly.type
_entity_poly.pdbx_seq_one_letter_code
_entity_poly.pdbx_strand_id
1 'polypeptide(L)' 'GTVGSAMLTGVAVGIFRDLKEAAERMVEKKEVYKPREEWHRKYQKIFERYQKVYEAVRPLV' A
#
# COMPACT_ATOMS: atom_id res chain seq x y z
N GLY A 1 7.26 3.14 10.67
CA GLY A 1 7.47 1.68 10.65
C GLY A 1 8.89 1.39 11.05
N THR A 2 9.09 0.62 12.12
CA THR A 2 10.41 0.33 12.72
C THR A 2 11.40 -0.31 11.75
N VAL A 3 10.92 -1.19 10.86
CA VAL A 3 11.74 -1.87 9.83
C VAL A 3 12.34 -0.87 8.84
N GLY A 4 11.59 0.16 8.42
CA GLY A 4 12.09 1.19 7.50
C GLY A 4 13.22 2.03 8.10
N SER A 5 13.13 2.35 9.40
CA SER A 5 14.20 3.03 10.13
C SER A 5 15.45 2.15 10.23
N ALA A 6 15.29 0.87 10.53
CA ALA A 6 16.40 -0.08 10.58
C ALA A 6 17.08 -0.27 9.21
N MET A 7 16.31 -0.29 8.11
CA MET A 7 16.85 -0.35 6.74
C MET A 7 17.70 0.88 6.42
N LEU A 8 17.20 2.10 6.73
CA LEU A 8 17.95 3.35 6.52
C LEU A 8 19.25 3.38 7.30
N THR A 9 19.20 2.99 8.58
CA THR A 9 20.42 2.87 9.40
C THR A 9 21.37 1.83 8.81
N GLY A 10 20.86 0.68 8.35
CA GLY A 10 21.65 -0.37 7.70
C GLY A 10 22.37 0.10 6.44
N VAL A 11 21.74 0.96 5.63
CA VAL A 11 22.41 1.60 4.49
C VAL A 11 23.46 2.60 4.95
N ALA A 12 23.15 3.44 5.94
CA ALA A 12 24.05 4.47 6.46
C ALA A 12 25.33 3.90 7.08
N VAL A 13 25.25 2.74 7.73
CA VAL A 13 26.40 2.05 8.34
C VAL A 13 27.07 1.04 7.39
N GLY A 14 26.62 0.95 6.14
CA GLY A 14 27.24 0.11 5.10
C GLY A 14 26.89 -1.38 5.16
N ILE A 15 25.88 -1.78 5.93
CA ILE A 15 25.36 -3.16 5.96
C ILE A 15 24.63 -3.51 4.66
N PHE A 16 23.96 -2.52 4.04
CA PHE A 16 23.31 -2.65 2.74
C PHE A 16 23.84 -1.57 1.79
N ARG A 17 24.00 -1.91 0.51
CA ARG A 17 24.43 -0.97 -0.55
C ARG A 17 23.39 0.11 -0.81
N ASP A 18 22.11 -0.28 -0.77
CA ASP A 18 20.98 0.61 -1.02
C ASP A 18 19.69 0.10 -0.35
N LEU A 19 18.64 0.93 -0.40
CA LEU A 19 17.33 0.59 0.17
C LEU A 19 16.67 -0.61 -0.52
N LYS A 20 17.00 -0.88 -1.78
CA LYS A 20 16.43 -2.00 -2.53
C LYS A 20 16.99 -3.32 -1.99
N GLU A 21 18.30 -3.41 -1.80
CA GLU A 21 18.95 -4.56 -1.16
C GLU A 21 18.44 -4.77 0.27
N ALA A 22 18.30 -3.69 1.04
CA ALA A 22 17.72 -3.77 2.39
C ALA A 22 16.28 -4.31 2.37
N ALA A 23 15.47 -3.89 1.40
CA ALA A 23 14.09 -4.36 1.24
C ALA A 23 14.04 -5.85 0.85
N GLU A 24 14.90 -6.29 -0.07
CA GLU A 24 14.97 -7.69 -0.50
C GLU A 24 15.38 -8.63 0.65
N ARG A 25 16.23 -8.16 1.56
CA ARG A 25 16.69 -8.96 2.72
C ARG A 25 15.78 -8.88 3.95
N MET A 26 15.10 -7.77 4.15
CA MET A 26 14.32 -7.52 5.37
C MET A 26 12.80 -7.63 5.18
N VAL A 27 12.30 -7.61 3.93
CA VAL A 27 10.88 -7.63 3.62
C VAL A 27 10.51 -8.92 2.90
N GLU A 28 9.72 -9.76 3.57
CA GLU A 28 9.16 -10.97 2.98
C GLU A 28 7.80 -10.69 2.35
N LYS A 29 7.68 -10.95 1.04
CA LYS A 29 6.40 -10.89 0.32
C LYS A 29 5.62 -12.18 0.60
N LYS A 30 4.56 -12.09 1.42
CA LYS A 30 3.74 -13.26 1.78
C LYS A 30 2.88 -13.75 0.63
N GLU A 31 1.91 -12.94 0.21
CA GLU A 31 0.92 -13.33 -0.80
C GLU A 31 0.63 -12.17 -1.76
N VAL A 32 0.38 -12.52 -3.02
CA VAL A 32 -0.02 -11.59 -4.07
C VAL A 32 -1.48 -11.88 -4.44
N TYR A 33 -2.38 -10.98 -4.05
CA TYR A 33 -3.79 -11.08 -4.43
C TYR A 33 -4.03 -10.36 -5.76
N LYS A 34 -4.44 -11.11 -6.78
CA LYS A 34 -4.85 -10.54 -8.07
C LYS A 34 -6.35 -10.17 -8.03
N PRO A 35 -6.74 -9.04 -8.64
CA PRO A 35 -8.14 -8.66 -8.69
C PRO A 35 -8.93 -9.70 -9.48
N ARG A 36 -10.05 -10.14 -8.91
CA ARG A 36 -11.05 -10.95 -9.62
C ARG A 36 -11.95 -9.99 -10.38
N GLU A 37 -11.91 -10.02 -11.71
CA GLU A 37 -12.62 -9.02 -12.54
C GLU A 37 -14.11 -8.90 -12.22
N GLU A 38 -14.79 -10.02 -12.00
CA GLU A 38 -16.22 -10.03 -11.68
C GLU A 38 -16.52 -9.22 -10.40
N TRP A 39 -15.73 -9.47 -9.36
CA TRP A 39 -15.87 -8.77 -8.08
C TRP A 39 -15.45 -7.31 -8.20
N HIS A 40 -14.35 -7.03 -8.91
CA HIS A 40 -13.89 -5.67 -9.15
C HIS A 40 -14.99 -4.83 -9.82
N ARG A 41 -15.65 -5.34 -10.88
CA ARG A 41 -16.76 -4.65 -11.56
C ARG A 41 -17.96 -4.41 -10.65
N LYS A 42 -18.30 -5.37 -9.76
CA LYS A 42 -19.39 -5.19 -8.78
C LYS A 42 -19.06 -4.11 -7.77
N TYR A 43 -17.87 -4.14 -7.19
CA TYR A 43 -17.42 -3.15 -6.20
C TYR A 43 -17.24 -1.76 -6.81
N GLN A 44 -16.82 -1.66 -8.07
CA GLN A 44 -16.69 -0.38 -8.78
C GLN A 44 -18.02 0.40 -8.80
N LYS A 45 -19.13 -0.27 -9.10
CA LYS A 45 -20.48 0.34 -9.08
C LYS A 45 -20.87 0.85 -7.69
N ILE A 46 -20.49 0.10 -6.66
CA ILE A 46 -20.77 0.47 -5.26
C ILE A 46 -19.92 1.69 -4.87
N PHE A 47 -18.65 1.71 -5.27
CA PHE A 47 -17.72 2.82 -5.01
C PHE A 47 -18.23 4.12 -5.64
N GLU A 48 -18.69 4.08 -6.89
CA GLU A 48 -19.30 5.25 -7.56
C GLU A 48 -20.52 5.80 -6.79
N ARG A 49 -21.36 4.91 -6.26
CA ARG A 49 -22.50 5.32 -5.43
C ARG A 49 -22.03 5.97 -4.12
N TYR A 50 -21.02 5.40 -3.48
CA TYR A 50 -20.44 5.97 -2.27
C TYR A 50 -19.83 7.35 -2.52
N GLN A 51 -19.07 7.54 -3.60
CA GLN A 51 -18.49 8.83 -3.96
C GLN A 51 -19.54 9.93 -4.07
N LYS A 52 -20.65 9.66 -4.77
CA LYS A 52 -21.75 10.63 -4.91
C LYS A 52 -22.35 11.04 -3.57
N VAL A 53 -22.52 10.06 -2.66
CA VAL A 53 -23.01 10.33 -1.30
C VAL A 53 -21.97 11.14 -0.52
N TYR A 54 -20.69 10.76 -0.60
CA TYR A 54 -19.60 11.47 0.08
C TYR A 54 -19.47 12.91 -0.40
N GLU A 55 -19.55 13.17 -1.70
CA GLU A 55 -19.55 14.52 -2.29
C GLU A 55 -20.73 15.38 -1.81
N ALA A 56 -21.92 14.78 -1.66
CA ALA A 56 -23.09 15.48 -1.15
C ALA A 56 -23.00 15.79 0.36
N VAL A 57 -22.31 14.94 1.13
CA VAL A 57 -22.24 15.05 2.59
C VAL A 57 -21.02 15.84 3.07
N ARG A 58 -19.90 15.82 2.32
CA ARG A 58 -18.65 16.51 2.67
C ARG A 58 -18.79 18.03 2.89
N PRO A 59 -19.64 18.80 2.17
CA PRO A 59 -19.83 20.22 2.40
C PRO A 59 -20.62 20.57 3.67
N LEU A 60 -21.25 19.57 4.30
CA LEU A 60 -22.02 19.74 5.54
C LEU A 60 -21.15 19.62 6.81
N VAL A 61 -19.85 19.35 6.64
CA VAL A 61 -18.83 19.26 7.70
C VAL A 61 -17.95 20.49 7.68
#